data_AF-A0A1B6G6B0-F1
#
_entry.id   AF-A0A1B6G6B0-F1
#
_cell.length_a   1.000
_cell.length_b   1.000
_cell.length_c   1.000
_cell.angle_alpha   90.00
_cell.angle_beta   90.00
_cell.angle_gamma   90.00
#
_symmetry.space_group_name_H-M   'P 1'
#
loop_
_entity.id
_entity.type
_entity.pdbx_description
1 polymer ?
#
loop_
_entity_poly.entity_id
_entity_poly.type
_entity_poly.pdbx_seq_one_letter_code
_entity_poly.pdbx_strand_id
1 'polypeptide(L)'
;DILSKAQSYLGIDPDILSQVKEWIRKRQKKDGSISPCALEASIDNATEMNQKIQMTAETLSTMITIGVESEEDNELVLKARYFLERNIYHVNDGCPLAMMSHALVLSNSELASLAMERLGNVSTNEEGDFGWPRPPENTDWLYEEGVSQT
;
A
#
# COMPACT_ATOMS: atom_id res chain seq x y z
N ASP A 1 3.48 -13.19 0.08
CA ASP A 1 4.04 -13.40 -1.28
C ASP A 1 5.25 -14.33 -1.27
N ILE A 2 6.36 -13.96 -0.61
CA ILE A 2 7.59 -14.78 -0.63
C ILE A 2 7.35 -16.23 -0.15
N LEU A 3 6.57 -16.41 0.92
CA LEU A 3 6.27 -17.74 1.45
C LEU A 3 5.47 -18.61 0.47
N SER A 4 4.49 -18.06 -0.25
CA SER A 4 3.74 -18.85 -1.25
C SER A 4 4.60 -19.20 -2.45
N LYS A 5 5.44 -18.26 -2.91
CA LYS A 5 6.43 -18.54 -3.97
C LYS A 5 7.41 -19.63 -3.54
N ALA A 6 7.91 -19.56 -2.31
CA ALA A 6 8.82 -20.55 -1.76
C ALA A 6 8.19 -21.94 -1.59
N GLN A 7 6.87 -22.04 -1.34
CA GLN A 7 6.16 -23.32 -1.21
C GLN A 7 6.24 -24.18 -2.47
N SER A 8 6.41 -23.58 -3.65
CA SER A 8 6.62 -24.34 -4.89
C SER A 8 8.00 -25.03 -4.96
N TYR A 9 8.96 -24.58 -4.17
CA TYR A 9 10.34 -25.10 -4.12
C TYR A 9 10.69 -25.80 -2.80
N LEU A 10 9.96 -25.51 -1.73
CA LEU A 10 10.18 -25.99 -0.37
C LEU A 10 8.88 -26.59 0.18
N GLY A 11 8.99 -27.68 0.94
CA GLY A 11 7.85 -28.30 1.63
C GLY A 11 7.35 -27.46 2.82
N ILE A 12 6.76 -26.30 2.54
CA ILE A 12 6.12 -25.44 3.54
C ILE A 12 4.73 -26.01 3.86
N ASP A 13 4.45 -26.15 5.15
CA ASP A 13 3.15 -26.64 5.65
C ASP A 13 2.01 -25.68 5.21
N PRO A 14 1.00 -26.17 4.48
CA PRO A 14 -0.15 -25.35 4.06
C PRO A 14 -0.95 -24.77 5.24
N ASP A 15 -0.87 -25.37 6.43
CA ASP A 15 -1.55 -24.87 7.63
C ASP A 15 -1.00 -23.49 8.07
N ILE A 16 0.30 -23.25 7.86
CA ILE A 16 0.92 -21.95 8.20
C ILE A 16 0.29 -20.83 7.37
N LEU A 17 0.05 -21.05 6.08
CA LEU A 17 -0.59 -20.05 5.21
C LEU A 17 -2.02 -19.77 5.67
N SER A 18 -2.76 -20.81 6.05
CA SER A 18 -4.13 -20.68 6.58
C SER A 18 -4.15 -19.87 7.88
N GLN A 19 -3.22 -20.14 8.80
CA GLN A 19 -3.09 -19.38 10.05
C GLN A 19 -2.71 -17.91 9.82
N VAL A 20 -1.86 -17.62 8.83
CA VAL A 20 -1.49 -16.24 8.46
C VAL A 20 -2.69 -15.51 7.85
N LYS A 21 -3.43 -16.14 6.92
CA LYS A 21 -4.67 -15.57 6.35
C LYS A 21 -5.67 -15.22 7.47
N GLU A 22 -5.83 -16.13 8.43
CA GLU A 22 -6.71 -15.92 9.59
C GLU A 22 -6.26 -14.76 10.49
N TRP A 23 -4.95 -14.63 10.69
CA TRP A 23 -4.38 -13.52 11.44
C TRP A 23 -4.61 -12.17 10.75
N ILE A 24 -4.45 -12.11 9.43
CA ILE A 24 -4.73 -10.89 8.64
C ILE A 24 -6.22 -10.53 8.76
N ARG A 25 -7.11 -11.51 8.63
CA ARG A 25 -8.56 -11.33 8.76
C ARG A 25 -8.96 -10.69 10.09
N LYS A 26 -8.39 -11.15 11.20
CA LYS A 26 -8.64 -10.60 12.54
C LYS A 26 -8.21 -9.13 12.69
N ARG A 27 -7.27 -8.68 11.87
CA ARG A 27 -6.77 -7.29 11.89
C ARG A 27 -7.53 -6.37 10.94
N GLN A 28 -8.27 -6.93 9.98
CA GLN A 28 -9.08 -6.13 9.09
C GLN A 28 -10.23 -5.48 9.85
N LYS A 29 -10.35 -4.16 9.73
CA LYS A 29 -11.44 -3.39 10.35
C LYS A 29 -12.73 -3.50 9.52
N LYS A 30 -13.84 -3.05 10.10
CA LYS A 30 -15.16 -3.05 9.44
C LYS A 30 -15.21 -2.22 8.16
N ASP A 31 -14.37 -1.20 8.06
CA ASP A 31 -14.22 -0.35 6.87
C ASP A 31 -13.36 -1.00 5.78
N GLY A 32 -12.76 -2.16 6.06
CA GLY A 32 -11.87 -2.89 5.15
C GLY A 32 -10.40 -2.52 5.27
N SER A 33 -10.07 -1.52 6.09
CA SER A 33 -8.68 -1.08 6.31
C SER A 33 -7.90 -2.07 7.16
N ILE A 34 -6.61 -2.16 6.86
CA ILE A 34 -5.63 -2.88 7.67
C ILE A 34 -4.62 -1.87 8.18
N SER A 35 -4.51 -1.77 9.50
CA SER A 35 -3.57 -0.84 10.12
C SER A 35 -2.21 -1.53 10.32
N PRO A 36 -1.10 -0.82 10.03
CA PRO A 36 0.24 -1.34 10.26
C PRO A 36 0.45 -1.65 11.74
N CYS A 37 1.32 -2.61 12.04
CA CYS A 37 1.74 -2.81 13.42
C CYS A 37 2.58 -1.62 13.89
N ALA A 38 2.58 -1.30 15.20
CA ALA A 38 3.34 -0.16 15.72
C ALA A 38 4.86 -0.23 15.42
N LEU A 39 5.39 -1.44 15.19
CA LEU A 39 6.78 -1.67 14.81
C LEU A 39 7.05 -1.44 13.31
N GLU A 40 6.01 -1.46 12.47
CA GLU A 40 6.08 -1.32 11.00
C GLU A 40 5.72 0.08 10.52
N ALA A 41 5.27 0.98 11.42
CA ALA A 41 5.06 2.37 11.07
C ALA A 41 6.41 2.97 10.65
N SER A 42 6.61 3.14 9.35
CA SER A 42 7.83 3.71 8.79
C SER A 42 8.11 5.08 9.41
N ILE A 43 9.40 5.38 9.60
CA ILE A 43 9.92 6.68 10.06
C ILE A 43 9.62 7.80 9.05
N ASP A 44 9.12 7.45 7.87
CA ASP A 44 8.66 8.41 6.88
C ASP A 44 7.48 9.23 7.42
N ASN A 45 7.49 10.55 7.18
CA ASN A 45 6.45 11.53 7.54
C ASN A 45 5.08 11.27 6.89
N ALA A 46 4.79 10.04 6.46
CA ALA A 46 3.53 9.62 5.92
C ALA A 46 2.43 9.75 6.99
N THR A 47 1.35 10.44 6.64
CA THR A 47 0.17 10.51 7.49
C THR A 47 -0.35 9.12 7.85
N GLU A 48 -1.02 8.98 9.01
CA GLU A 48 -1.61 7.71 9.43
C GLU A 48 -2.57 7.13 8.36
N MET A 49 -3.24 8.01 7.60
CA MET A 49 -4.10 7.64 6.48
C MET A 49 -3.31 6.99 5.34
N ASN A 50 -2.17 7.60 4.95
CA ASN A 50 -1.30 7.04 3.92
C ASN A 50 -0.75 5.68 4.35
N GLN A 51 -0.28 5.53 5.58
CA GLN A 51 0.23 4.27 6.09
C GLN A 51 -0.83 3.15 6.05
N LYS A 52 -2.09 3.45 6.41
CA LYS A 52 -3.21 2.50 6.29
C LYS A 52 -3.47 2.10 4.85
N ILE A 53 -3.41 3.05 3.91
CA ILE A 53 -3.64 2.78 2.49
C ILE A 53 -2.52 1.92 1.91
N GLN A 54 -1.26 2.23 2.24
CA GLN A 54 -0.11 1.42 1.83
C GLN A 54 -0.23 -0.02 2.33
N MET A 55 -0.43 -0.19 3.64
CA MET A 55 -0.58 -1.52 4.26
C MET A 55 -1.77 -2.30 3.68
N THR A 56 -2.90 -1.63 3.45
CA THR A 56 -4.09 -2.27 2.86
C THR A 56 -3.84 -2.67 1.39
N ALA A 57 -3.19 -1.82 0.61
CA ALA A 57 -2.86 -2.09 -0.79
C ALA A 57 -1.83 -3.22 -0.94
N GLU A 58 -0.80 -3.23 -0.09
CA GLU A 58 0.20 -4.29 -0.05
C GLU A 58 -0.43 -5.63 0.36
N THR A 59 -1.27 -5.63 1.40
CA THR A 59 -1.97 -6.83 1.84
C THR A 59 -2.92 -7.35 0.75
N LEU A 60 -3.68 -6.47 0.10
CA LEU A 60 -4.56 -6.83 -1.01
C LEU A 60 -3.77 -7.48 -2.17
N SER A 61 -2.67 -6.84 -2.59
CA SER A 61 -1.79 -7.37 -3.64
C SER A 61 -1.23 -8.74 -3.26
N THR A 62 -0.84 -8.90 -2.00
CA THR A 62 -0.32 -10.15 -1.45
C THR A 62 -1.38 -11.24 -1.42
N MET A 63 -2.61 -10.95 -0.98
CA MET A 63 -3.71 -11.92 -0.94
C MET A 63 -4.09 -12.40 -2.34
N ILE A 64 -4.14 -11.49 -3.33
CA ILE A 64 -4.41 -11.87 -4.73
C ILE A 64 -3.28 -12.77 -5.27
N THR A 65 -2.03 -12.47 -4.93
CA THR A 65 -0.88 -13.27 -5.40
C THR A 65 -0.79 -14.64 -4.75
N ILE A 66 -1.15 -14.75 -3.46
CA ILE A 66 -1.23 -16.03 -2.75
C ILE A 66 -2.39 -16.87 -3.28
N GLY A 67 -3.46 -16.23 -3.75
CA GLY A 67 -4.66 -16.87 -4.26
C GLY A 67 -5.81 -16.81 -3.24
N VAL A 68 -7.00 -16.54 -3.78
CA VAL A 68 -8.27 -16.49 -3.05
C VAL A 68 -8.94 -17.85 -3.20
N GLU A 69 -8.95 -18.64 -2.13
CA GLU A 69 -9.42 -20.04 -2.19
C GLU A 69 -10.74 -20.26 -1.45
N SER A 70 -11.05 -19.40 -0.47
CA SER A 70 -12.27 -19.47 0.34
C SER A 70 -13.18 -18.25 0.20
N GLU A 71 -14.42 -18.38 0.68
CA GLU A 71 -15.37 -17.26 0.73
C GLU A 71 -14.88 -16.15 1.68
N GLU A 72 -14.22 -16.52 2.78
CA GLU A 72 -13.62 -15.58 3.72
C GLU A 72 -12.46 -14.79 3.09
N ASP A 73 -11.62 -15.44 2.29
CA ASP A 73 -10.55 -14.77 1.54
C ASP A 73 -11.14 -13.75 0.56
N ASN A 74 -12.23 -14.13 -0.12
CA ASN A 74 -12.92 -13.25 -1.04
C ASN A 74 -13.55 -12.05 -0.33
N GLU A 75 -14.18 -12.27 0.83
CA GLU A 75 -14.74 -11.18 1.64
C GLU A 75 -13.65 -10.20 2.09
N LEU A 76 -12.49 -10.70 2.52
CA LEU A 76 -11.34 -9.89 2.91
C LEU A 76 -10.85 -9.03 1.76
N VAL A 77 -10.66 -9.63 0.58
CA VAL A 77 -10.23 -8.94 -0.65
C VAL A 77 -11.24 -7.87 -1.07
N LEU A 78 -12.54 -8.17 -1.06
CA LEU A 78 -13.59 -7.23 -1.42
C LEU A 78 -13.65 -6.02 -0.48
N LYS A 79 -13.54 -6.25 0.83
CA LYS A 79 -13.49 -5.18 1.83
C LYS A 79 -12.27 -4.28 1.65
N ALA A 80 -11.09 -4.88 1.45
CA ALA A 80 -9.86 -4.13 1.22
C ALA A 80 -9.92 -3.31 -0.07
N ARG A 81 -10.45 -3.89 -1.15
CA ARG A 81 -10.67 -3.17 -2.41
C ARG A 81 -11.61 -1.99 -2.23
N TYR A 82 -12.75 -2.20 -1.58
CA TYR A 82 -13.74 -1.15 -1.32
C TYR A 82 -13.16 0.00 -0.48
N PHE A 83 -12.31 -0.31 0.50
CA PHE A 83 -11.60 0.70 1.26
C PHE A 83 -10.70 1.57 0.36
N LEU A 84 -9.91 0.95 -0.51
CA LEU A 84 -9.01 1.66 -1.42
C LEU A 84 -9.79 2.53 -2.42
N GLU A 85 -10.86 2.00 -3.00
CA GLU A 85 -11.73 2.71 -3.95
C GLU A 85 -12.30 4.01 -3.37
N ARG A 86 -12.67 4.01 -2.07
CA ARG A 86 -13.16 5.21 -1.37
C ARG A 86 -12.06 6.22 -1.03
N ASN A 87 -10.80 5.78 -0.99
CA ASN A 87 -9.64 6.57 -0.57
C ASN A 87 -8.71 6.99 -1.74
N ILE A 88 -9.08 6.67 -2.99
CA ILE A 88 -8.77 7.53 -4.15
C ILE A 88 -9.21 8.97 -3.77
N TYR A 89 -8.77 10.05 -4.37
CA TYR A 89 -9.02 11.44 -3.92
C TYR A 89 -8.42 11.86 -2.57
N HIS A 90 -8.36 11.00 -1.55
CA HIS A 90 -7.79 11.34 -0.23
C HIS A 90 -6.26 11.29 -0.21
N VAL A 91 -5.66 10.60 -1.19
CA VAL A 91 -4.21 10.46 -1.32
C VAL A 91 -3.69 11.31 -2.46
N ASN A 92 -2.68 12.14 -2.15
CA ASN A 92 -1.93 12.93 -3.12
C ASN A 92 -0.44 12.55 -3.19
N ASP A 93 0.05 11.79 -2.22
CA ASP A 93 1.45 11.34 -2.22
C ASP A 93 1.67 10.22 -3.23
N GLY A 94 2.78 10.28 -3.97
CA GLY A 94 3.04 9.35 -5.07
C GLY A 94 3.17 7.90 -4.63
N CYS A 95 3.87 7.62 -3.52
CA CYS A 95 4.09 6.26 -3.02
C CYS A 95 2.78 5.51 -2.64
N PRO A 96 1.91 6.02 -1.74
CA PRO A 96 0.63 5.38 -1.44
C PRO A 96 -0.30 5.30 -2.66
N LEU A 97 -0.28 6.30 -3.54
CA LEU A 97 -1.08 6.29 -4.77
C LEU A 97 -0.60 5.20 -5.74
N ALA A 98 0.71 4.97 -5.85
CA ALA A 98 1.29 3.93 -6.69
C ALA A 98 0.89 2.53 -6.19
N MET A 99 1.04 2.27 -4.89
CA MET A 99 0.63 1.00 -4.28
C MET A 99 -0.86 0.74 -4.43
N MET A 100 -1.69 1.75 -4.17
CA MET A 100 -3.13 1.66 -4.35
C MET A 100 -3.50 1.37 -5.81
N SER A 101 -2.90 2.08 -6.76
CA SER A 101 -3.14 1.87 -8.20
C SER A 101 -2.76 0.45 -8.63
N HIS A 102 -1.59 -0.03 -8.19
CA HIS A 102 -1.15 -1.40 -8.44
C HIS A 102 -2.15 -2.43 -7.89
N ALA A 103 -2.59 -2.27 -6.64
CA ALA A 103 -3.54 -3.19 -6.01
C ALA A 103 -4.94 -3.16 -6.69
N LEU A 104 -5.40 -2.00 -7.14
CA LEU A 104 -6.67 -1.85 -7.87
C LEU A 104 -6.61 -2.49 -9.26
N VAL A 105 -5.48 -2.37 -9.95
CA VAL A 105 -5.24 -3.05 -11.23
C VAL A 105 -5.24 -4.57 -11.03
N LEU A 106 -4.52 -5.08 -10.01
CA LEU A 106 -4.50 -6.51 -9.70
C LEU A 106 -5.88 -7.07 -9.33
N SER A 107 -6.71 -6.27 -8.66
CA SER A 107 -8.07 -6.67 -8.25
C SER A 107 -9.14 -6.44 -9.32
N ASN A 108 -8.74 -6.03 -10.54
CA ASN A 108 -9.61 -5.72 -11.68
C ASN A 108 -10.77 -4.77 -11.31
N SER A 109 -10.46 -3.73 -10.53
CA SER A 109 -11.43 -2.69 -10.15
C SER A 109 -11.76 -1.78 -11.34
N GLU A 110 -13.02 -1.36 -11.45
CA GLU A 110 -13.45 -0.37 -12.44
C GLU A 110 -12.77 1.00 -12.24
N LEU A 111 -12.31 1.29 -11.02
CA LEU A 111 -11.60 2.53 -10.69
C LEU A 111 -10.09 2.46 -10.92
N ALA A 112 -9.58 1.34 -11.45
CA ALA A 112 -8.15 1.20 -11.73
C ALA A 112 -7.65 2.24 -12.73
N SER A 113 -8.44 2.54 -13.77
CA SER A 113 -8.13 3.56 -14.78
C SER A 113 -7.99 4.95 -14.17
N LEU A 114 -8.93 5.34 -13.30
CA LEU A 114 -8.91 6.59 -12.56
C LEU A 114 -7.69 6.67 -11.63
N ALA A 115 -7.36 5.58 -10.92
CA ALA A 115 -6.20 5.54 -10.04
C ALA A 115 -4.89 5.76 -10.83
N MET A 116 -4.75 5.12 -11.99
CA MET A 116 -3.61 5.31 -12.89
C MET A 116 -3.52 6.73 -13.45
N GLU A 117 -4.64 7.34 -13.86
CA GLU A 117 -4.68 8.73 -14.31
C GLU A 117 -4.15 9.68 -13.23
N ARG A 118 -4.64 9.52 -12.00
CA ARG A 118 -4.17 10.32 -10.87
C ARG A 118 -2.69 10.09 -10.58
N LEU A 119 -2.22 8.84 -10.67
CA LEU A 119 -0.82 8.53 -10.48
C LEU A 119 0.08 9.20 -11.52
N GLY A 120 -0.37 9.26 -12.78
CA GLY A 120 0.31 9.97 -13.86
C GLY A 120 0.37 11.48 -13.64
N ASN A 121 -0.69 12.06 -13.07
CA ASN A 121 -0.69 13.49 -12.71
C ASN A 121 0.35 13.83 -11.61
N VAL A 122 0.73 12.84 -10.80
CA VAL A 122 1.72 13.00 -9.71
C VAL A 122 3.14 12.60 -10.15
N SER A 123 3.31 12.02 -11.35
CA SER A 123 4.58 11.43 -11.79
C SER A 123 5.53 12.37 -12.53
N THR A 124 5.19 13.66 -12.64
CA THR A 124 5.94 14.61 -13.49
C THR A 124 6.60 15.66 -12.62
N ASN A 125 7.93 15.75 -12.67
CA ASN A 125 8.67 16.88 -12.10
C ASN A 125 8.81 18.02 -13.13
N GLU A 126 9.22 19.21 -12.69
CA GLU A 126 9.35 20.41 -13.55
C GLU A 126 10.39 20.24 -14.67
N GLU A 127 11.28 19.24 -14.55
CA GLU A 127 12.35 18.93 -15.50
C GLU A 127 11.95 17.90 -16.56
N GLY A 128 10.73 17.34 -16.47
CA GLY A 128 10.20 16.37 -17.43
C GLY A 128 10.68 14.93 -17.21
N ASP A 129 11.34 14.64 -16.09
CA ASP A 129 11.69 13.30 -15.68
C ASP A 129 10.49 12.60 -15.01
N PHE A 130 10.30 11.33 -15.38
CA PHE A 130 9.26 10.49 -14.78
C PHE A 130 9.72 10.03 -13.39
N GLY A 131 8.99 10.44 -12.36
CA GLY A 131 9.26 10.02 -10.99
C GLY A 131 8.21 10.50 -10.02
N TRP A 132 8.12 9.83 -8.87
CA TRP A 132 7.26 10.26 -7.76
C TRP A 132 8.15 10.84 -6.67
N PRO A 133 8.21 12.18 -6.53
CA PRO A 133 9.05 12.80 -5.52
C PRO A 133 8.60 12.35 -4.13
N ARG A 134 9.55 12.04 -3.26
CA ARG A 134 9.25 11.84 -1.85
C ARG A 134 8.90 13.20 -1.24
N PRO A 135 7.94 13.27 -0.30
CA PRO A 135 7.76 14.48 0.50
C PRO A 135 9.13 14.91 1.06
N PRO A 136 9.47 16.21 1.02
CA PRO A 136 10.75 16.67 1.53
C PRO A 136 10.90 16.22 2.98
N GLU A 137 12.05 15.62 3.30
CA GLU A 137 12.36 15.31 4.68
C GLU A 137 12.47 16.65 5.42
N ASN A 138 11.73 16.82 6.51
CA ASN A 138 11.84 17.97 7.41
C ASN A 138 13.20 17.96 8.15
N THR A 139 14.30 17.69 7.48
CA THR A 139 15.68 17.74 7.97
C THR A 139 16.47 18.86 7.31
N ASP A 140 16.02 19.37 6.15
CA ASP A 140 16.70 20.46 5.43
C ASP A 140 16.53 21.83 6.09
N TRP A 141 15.47 22.06 6.89
CA TRP A 141 15.29 23.32 7.63
C TRP A 141 16.29 23.53 8.78
N LEU A 142 17.05 22.52 9.16
CA LEU A 142 18.00 22.57 10.28
C LEU A 142 19.43 22.97 9.87
N TYR A 143 19.70 23.13 8.58
CA TYR A 143 21.06 23.43 8.08
C TYR A 143 21.22 24.78 7.35
N GLU A 144 20.14 25.51 7.08
CA GLU A 144 20.25 26.80 6.36
C GLU A 144 20.41 28.05 7.25
N GLU A 145 20.20 27.96 8.58
CA GLU A 145 20.47 29.08 9.49
C GLU A 145 21.88 28.99 10.10
N GLY A 146 22.93 29.14 9.28
CA GLY A 146 24.30 29.10 9.82
C GLY A 146 25.44 29.64 8.97
N VAL A 147 25.24 29.94 7.68
CA VAL A 147 26.34 30.39 6.82
C VAL A 147 26.00 31.71 6.13
N SER A 148 25.92 32.77 6.92
CA SER A 148 26.08 34.14 6.44
C SER A 148 26.65 35.00 7.58
N GLN A 149 27.92 34.78 7.91
CA GLN A 149 28.75 35.80 8.54
C GLN A 149 29.95 36.06 7.62
N THR A 150 29.84 37.10 6.81
CA THR A 150 30.95 37.85 6.21
C THR A 150 30.77 39.31 6.54
#